data_AF-A0A348UYP2-F1
#
_entry.id   AF-A0A348UYP2-F1
#
_cell.length_a   1.000
_cell.length_b   1.000
_cell.length_c   1.000
_cell.angle_alpha   90.00
_cell.angle_beta   90.00
_cell.angle_gamma   90.00
#
_symmetry.space_group_name_H-M   'P 1'
#
loop_
_entity.id
_entity.type
_entity.pdbx_description
1 polymer ?
#
loop_
_entity_poly.entity_id
_entity_poly.type
_entity_poly.pdbx_seq_one_letter_code
_entity_poly.pdbx_strand_id
1 'polypeptide(L)'
;MPCFEEHCRESLSLFGKSYAEVHLWLDEFAGTEKYGFRHRKVRHHEAGIAEACRLFGQEAGAAARQHIISDLETEGWGDGDPFPKDENDYVKIGFF
;
A
#
# COMPACT_ATOMS: atom_id res chain seq x y z
N MET A 1 1.50 -10.78 -6.76
CA MET A 1 0.68 -9.62 -6.41
C MET A 1 -0.42 -10.13 -5.51
N PRO A 2 -0.42 -9.75 -4.23
CA PRO A 2 -1.51 -10.08 -3.33
C PRO A 2 -2.80 -9.41 -3.82
N CYS A 3 -3.95 -10.05 -3.63
CA CYS A 3 -5.24 -9.46 -3.94
C CYS A 3 -5.91 -8.88 -2.69
N PHE A 4 -6.99 -8.12 -2.90
CA PHE A 4 -7.78 -7.50 -1.84
C PHE A 4 -8.14 -8.47 -0.69
N GLU A 5 -8.58 -9.69 -1.02
CA GLU A 5 -8.92 -10.71 -0.02
C GLU A 5 -7.70 -11.17 0.79
N GLU A 6 -6.51 -11.23 0.17
CA GLU A 6 -5.27 -11.61 0.83
C GLU A 6 -4.82 -10.53 1.81
N HIS A 7 -4.85 -9.25 1.43
CA HIS A 7 -4.56 -8.15 2.34
C HIS A 7 -5.54 -8.09 3.51
N CYS A 8 -6.84 -8.30 3.25
CA CYS A 8 -7.85 -8.35 4.31
C CYS A 8 -7.58 -9.49 5.30
N ARG A 9 -7.21 -10.68 4.80
CA ARG A 9 -6.90 -11.85 5.63
C ARG A 9 -5.64 -11.64 6.44
N GLU A 10 -4.61 -11.04 5.85
CA GLU A 10 -3.36 -10.72 6.53
C GLU A 10 -3.59 -9.71 7.65
N SER A 11 -4.30 -8.61 7.35
CA SER A 11 -4.68 -7.59 8.34
C SER A 11 -5.53 -8.19 9.47
N LEU A 12 -6.48 -9.08 9.16
CA LEU A 12 -7.28 -9.76 10.18
C LEU A 12 -6.40 -10.60 11.11
N SER A 13 -5.41 -11.31 10.56
CA SER A 13 -4.48 -12.13 11.34
C SER A 13 -3.54 -11.31 12.22
N LEU A 14 -3.06 -10.16 11.74
CA LEU A 14 -2.07 -9.34 12.45
C LEU A 14 -2.69 -8.35 13.42
N PHE A 15 -3.86 -7.81 13.08
CA PHE A 15 -4.47 -6.67 13.78
C PHE A 15 -5.87 -6.95 14.32
N GLY A 16 -6.45 -8.12 14.03
CA GLY A 16 -7.81 -8.48 14.46
C GLY A 16 -8.94 -7.76 13.73
N LYS A 17 -8.63 -7.00 12.68
CA LYS A 17 -9.59 -6.33 11.79
C LYS A 17 -9.11 -6.43 10.34
N SER A 18 -10.02 -6.52 9.38
CA SER A 18 -9.62 -6.65 7.96
C SER A 18 -9.08 -5.38 7.33
N TYR A 19 -9.46 -4.19 7.85
CA TYR A 19 -9.13 -2.88 7.27
C TYR A 19 -9.48 -2.77 5.77
N ALA A 20 -10.58 -3.40 5.35
CA ALA A 20 -11.03 -3.43 3.96
C ALA A 20 -11.11 -2.04 3.31
N GLU A 21 -11.59 -1.03 4.04
CA GLU A 21 -11.67 0.35 3.54
C GLU A 21 -10.30 0.97 3.23
N VAL A 22 -9.27 0.61 4.01
CA VAL A 22 -7.89 1.07 3.80
C VAL A 22 -7.31 0.46 2.54
N HIS A 23 -7.50 -0.86 2.36
CA HIS A 23 -7.02 -1.58 1.17
C HIS A 23 -7.69 -1.07 -0.11
N LEU A 24 -9.02 -0.90 -0.09
CA LEU A 24 -9.76 -0.32 -1.22
C LEU A 24 -9.31 1.11 -1.54
N TRP A 25 -9.00 1.90 -0.52
CA TRP A 25 -8.51 3.26 -0.71
C TRP A 25 -7.08 3.27 -1.28
N LEU A 26 -6.18 2.41 -0.82
CA LEU A 26 -4.83 2.30 -1.39
C LEU A 26 -4.88 1.92 -2.88
N ASP A 27 -5.78 1.02 -3.24
CA ASP A 27 -5.93 0.49 -4.60
C ASP A 27 -6.97 1.21 -5.47
N GLU A 28 -7.54 2.34 -5.02
CA GLU A 28 -8.61 3.06 -5.74
C GLU A 28 -8.26 3.35 -7.21
N PHE A 29 -6.97 3.54 -7.50
CA PHE A 29 -6.48 3.87 -8.84
C PHE A 29 -6.10 2.66 -9.71
N ALA A 30 -6.14 1.45 -9.15
CA ALA A 30 -5.84 0.21 -9.86
C ALA A 30 -6.80 0.03 -11.05
N GLY A 31 -6.25 -0.23 -12.24
CA GLY A 31 -7.04 -0.48 -13.44
C GLY A 31 -7.73 0.75 -14.06
N THR A 32 -7.53 1.95 -13.51
CA THR A 32 -8.02 3.20 -14.13
C THR A 32 -7.29 3.50 -15.45
N GLU A 33 -7.91 4.23 -16.37
CA GLU A 33 -7.29 4.59 -17.67
C GLU A 33 -5.95 5.33 -17.50
N LYS A 34 -5.86 6.18 -16.48
CA LYS A 34 -4.67 7.00 -16.21
C LYS A 34 -3.50 6.19 -15.64
N TYR A 35 -3.77 5.20 -14.79
CA TYR A 35 -2.73 4.54 -14.00
C TYR A 35 -2.56 3.06 -14.32
N GLY A 36 -3.60 2.36 -14.77
CA GLY A 36 -3.55 0.93 -15.06
C GLY A 36 -2.98 0.14 -13.88
N PHE A 37 -1.92 -0.64 -14.13
CA PHE A 37 -1.18 -1.39 -13.10
C PHE A 37 -0.06 -0.58 -12.41
N ARG A 38 0.14 0.68 -12.82
CA ARG A 38 1.15 1.60 -12.25
C ARG A 38 0.56 2.53 -11.19
N HIS A 39 -0.51 2.09 -10.53
CA HIS A 39 -1.25 2.89 -9.55
C HIS A 39 -0.55 3.00 -8.21
N ARG A 40 0.27 2.00 -7.86
CA ARG A 40 0.91 1.88 -6.55
C ARG A 40 1.66 3.15 -6.14
N LYS A 41 2.40 3.77 -7.06
CA LYS A 41 3.10 5.05 -6.84
C LYS A 41 2.24 6.18 -6.25
N VAL A 42 0.91 6.14 -6.40
CA VAL A 42 0.01 7.21 -5.97
C VAL A 42 -0.20 7.23 -4.45
N ARG A 43 -0.19 6.06 -3.79
CA ARG A 43 -0.44 5.95 -2.34
C ARG A 43 0.42 4.91 -1.62
N HIS A 44 1.20 4.09 -2.32
CA HIS A 44 2.01 3.01 -1.73
C HIS A 44 3.36 3.51 -1.23
N HIS A 45 3.34 4.49 -0.33
CA HIS A 45 4.51 5.17 0.20
C HIS A 45 4.19 5.80 1.58
N GLU A 46 5.19 6.31 2.30
CA GLU A 46 5.03 6.88 3.65
C GLU A 46 3.96 7.97 3.72
N ALA A 47 3.95 8.90 2.76
CA ALA A 47 2.93 9.95 2.72
C ALA A 47 1.49 9.39 2.53
N GLY A 48 1.33 8.26 1.85
CA GLY A 48 0.02 7.59 1.70
C GLY A 48 -0.42 6.92 3.00
N ILE A 49 0.53 6.33 3.75
CA ILE A 49 0.27 5.80 5.11
C ILE A 49 -0.17 6.92 6.05
N ALA A 50 0.52 8.07 6.03
CA ALA A 50 0.17 9.21 6.85
C ALA A 50 -1.24 9.73 6.54
N GLU A 51 -1.64 9.73 5.27
CA GLU A 51 -3.00 10.11 4.88
C GLU A 51 -4.04 9.05 5.25
N ALA A 52 -3.71 7.76 5.15
CA ALA A 52 -4.57 6.68 5.65
C ALA A 52 -4.83 6.83 7.16
N CYS A 53 -3.82 7.20 7.96
CA CYS A 53 -4.00 7.51 9.39
C CYS A 53 -4.98 8.67 9.62
N ARG A 54 -4.91 9.71 8.79
CA ARG A 54 -5.80 10.88 8.90
C ARG A 54 -7.25 10.54 8.56
N LEU A 55 -7.46 9.67 7.58
CA LEU A 55 -8.79 9.32 7.07
C LEU A 55 -9.48 8.22 7.90
N PHE A 56 -8.73 7.18 8.28
CA PHE A 56 -9.27 5.94 8.87
C PHE A 56 -8.83 5.71 10.32
N GLY A 57 -8.09 6.66 10.90
CA GLY A 57 -7.58 6.59 12.27
C GLY A 57 -6.15 6.05 12.37
N GLN A 58 -5.49 6.35 13.50
CA GLN A 58 -4.06 6.07 13.68
C GLN A 58 -3.70 4.59 13.52
N GLU A 59 -4.59 3.68 13.93
CA GLU A 59 -4.39 2.23 13.77
C GLU A 59 -4.36 1.77 12.30
N ALA A 60 -5.00 2.49 11.39
CA ALA A 60 -5.07 2.15 9.97
C ALA A 60 -3.70 2.23 9.29
N GLY A 61 -2.78 3.05 9.82
CA GLY A 61 -1.43 3.16 9.28
C GLY A 61 -0.65 1.85 9.32
N ALA A 62 -0.88 1.00 10.33
CA ALA A 62 -0.24 -0.30 10.42
C ALA A 62 -0.71 -1.25 9.30
N ALA A 63 -2.03 -1.28 9.04
CA ALA A 63 -2.61 -2.05 7.95
C ALA A 63 -2.19 -1.52 6.58
N ALA A 64 -2.16 -0.19 6.41
CA ALA A 64 -1.67 0.43 5.17
C ALA A 64 -0.19 0.08 4.92
N ARG A 65 0.65 0.18 5.94
CA ARG A 65 2.08 -0.17 5.82
C ARG A 65 2.27 -1.64 5.47
N GLN A 66 1.51 -2.53 6.12
CA GLN A 66 1.52 -3.96 5.82
C GLN A 66 1.14 -4.23 4.36
N HIS A 67 0.03 -3.66 3.88
CA HIS A 67 -0.39 -3.79 2.49
C HIS A 67 0.72 -3.40 1.52
N ILE A 68 1.29 -2.21 1.73
CA ILE A 68 2.32 -1.65 0.85
C ILE A 68 3.58 -2.52 0.82
N ILE A 69 3.99 -3.07 1.96
CA ILE A 69 5.15 -3.97 2.02
C ILE A 69 4.87 -5.26 1.25
N SER A 70 3.73 -5.92 1.51
CA SER A 70 3.37 -7.15 0.78
C SER A 70 3.35 -6.92 -0.73
N ASP A 71 2.94 -5.73 -1.17
CA ASP A 71 2.94 -5.33 -2.58
C ASP A 71 4.34 -5.10 -3.14
N LEU A 72 5.16 -4.31 -2.45
CA LEU A 72 6.54 -4.00 -2.81
C LEU A 72 7.41 -5.26 -2.86
N GLU A 73 7.23 -6.19 -1.93
CA GLU A 73 7.94 -7.49 -1.93
C GLU A 73 7.67 -8.28 -3.22
N THR A 74 6.46 -8.20 -3.76
CA THR A 74 6.15 -8.83 -5.07
C THR A 74 6.77 -8.11 -6.26
N GLU A 75 7.25 -6.88 -6.08
CA GLU A 75 8.02 -6.09 -7.07
C GLU A 75 9.53 -6.25 -6.88
N GLY A 76 9.98 -7.01 -5.89
CA GLY A 76 11.39 -7.30 -5.61
C GLY A 76 12.02 -6.42 -4.53
N TRP A 77 11.22 -5.64 -3.79
CA TRP A 77 11.67 -4.94 -2.60
C TRP A 77 11.99 -5.92 -1.46
N GLY A 78 13.05 -5.66 -0.69
CA GLY A 78 13.36 -6.42 0.53
C GLY A 78 13.85 -5.54 1.69
N ASP A 79 14.16 -6.18 2.82
CA ASP A 79 14.50 -5.52 4.10
C ASP A 79 15.66 -4.49 4.05
N GLY A 80 16.50 -4.53 3.01
CA GLY A 80 17.61 -3.59 2.81
C GLY A 80 17.26 -2.37 1.94
N ASP A 81 16.11 -2.38 1.27
CA ASP A 81 15.71 -1.35 0.34
C ASP A 81 15.01 -0.18 1.05
N PRO A 82 15.21 1.06 0.58
CA PRO A 82 14.50 2.20 1.14
C PRO A 82 13.01 2.06 0.90
N PHE A 83 12.22 2.31 1.95
CA PHE A 83 10.77 2.40 1.80
C PHE A 83 10.41 3.74 1.12
N PRO A 84 9.58 3.74 0.05
CA PRO A 84 9.28 4.97 -0.69
C PRO A 84 8.61 6.03 0.20
N LYS A 85 9.10 7.26 0.16
CA LYS A 85 8.54 8.36 0.97
C LYS A 85 7.30 8.98 0.36
N ASP A 86 7.32 9.17 -0.95
CA ASP A 86 6.25 9.79 -1.74
C ASP A 86 6.23 9.23 -3.18
N GLU A 87 5.31 9.73 -4.02
CA GLU A 87 5.19 9.31 -5.43
C GLU A 87 6.50 9.52 -6.22
N ASN A 88 7.24 10.60 -5.98
CA ASN A 88 8.49 10.85 -6.69
C ASN A 88 9.59 9.87 -6.27
N ASP A 89 9.63 9.51 -4.99
CA ASP A 89 10.58 8.53 -4.46
C ASP A 89 10.26 7.13 -4.99
N TYR A 90 8.98 6.75 -5.03
CA TYR A 90 8.51 5.49 -5.62
C TYR A 90 8.98 5.36 -7.07
N VAL A 91 8.80 6.42 -7.86
CA VAL A 91 9.24 6.46 -9.27
C VAL A 91 10.77 6.37 -9.39
N LYS A 92 11.55 6.93 -8.45
CA LYS A 92 13.02 6.83 -8.50
C LYS A 92 13.54 5.43 -8.20
N ILE A 93 12.84 4.67 -7.35
CA ILE A 93 13.24 3.32 -6.97
C ILE A 93 13.09 2.33 -8.14
N GLY A 94 12.27 2.67 -9.13
CA GLY A 94 12.24 1.96 -10.41
C GLY A 94 11.19 0.85 -10.52
N PHE A 95 10.30 0.75 -9.54
CA PHE A 95 9.14 -0.14 -9.61
C PHE A 95 8.09 0.48 -10.56
N PHE A 96 8.00 0.01 -11.81
CA PHE A 96 7.05 0.48 -12.84
C PHE A 96 6.44 -0.64 -13.68
#